data_AF-A0A4Q4MER5-F1
#
_entry.id   AF-A0A4Q4MER5-F1
#
_cell.length_a   1.000
_cell.length_b   1.000
_cell.length_c   1.000
_cell.angle_alpha   90.00
_cell.angle_beta   90.00
_cell.angle_gamma   90.00
#
_symmetry.space_group_name_H-M   'P 1'
#
loop_
_entity.id
_entity.type
_entity.pdbx_description
1 polymer ?
#
loop_
_entity_poly.entity_id
_entity_poly.type
_entity_poly.pdbx_seq_one_letter_code
_entity_poly.pdbx_strand_id
1 'polypeptide(L)'
;MKLIDLFVTLCHLLLVTEAVPVEIKERCDTPPCHRNRLEVRGRTECDLPSKYTVEWFIENAIERPEPTSCLFYTRGLSRTARRYAKSRPKKEGPPLTTIWDVWPKQYYSKRITNTNPLRCIMQDKKKQTQYYTHMSKAFASMCHVFATVMDKSIGLDAATVNDVNQNGLWFHAEFPTLQRLKQVTMIEAISEDGGKRFTYWTSLNMFATSAQHEDVVDDSPKRADTLDFDWDQSTADDIFVEEWDVDP
;
A
#
# COMPACT_ATOMS: atom_id res chain seq x y z
N MET A 1 54.52 54.73 3.35
CA MET A 1 54.07 55.90 2.56
C MET A 1 52.99 55.41 1.60
N LYS A 2 51.70 55.76 1.65
CA LYS A 2 50.86 56.73 2.41
C LYS A 2 49.49 56.02 2.59
N LEU A 3 48.94 55.81 3.79
CA LEU A 3 48.11 56.72 4.60
C LEU A 3 47.22 57.70 3.78
N ILE A 4 45.91 57.45 3.76
CA ILE A 4 44.88 58.21 4.50
C ILE A 4 44.59 59.58 3.89
N ASP A 5 43.39 59.72 3.32
CA ASP A 5 42.41 60.78 3.63
C ASP A 5 41.08 60.36 2.99
N LEU A 6 40.06 59.87 3.69
CA LEU A 6 39.38 60.33 4.89
C LEU A 6 38.46 61.55 4.61
N PHE A 7 37.17 61.22 4.52
CA PHE A 7 36.05 62.00 5.10
C PHE A 7 35.54 63.24 4.37
N VAL A 8 34.33 63.63 4.81
CA VAL A 8 33.45 64.69 4.31
C VAL A 8 32.56 64.14 3.19
N THR A 9 31.29 63.75 3.37
CA THR A 9 30.26 64.10 4.37
C THR A 9 29.12 63.09 4.12
N LEU A 10 28.72 62.20 5.02
CA LEU A 10 27.89 62.47 6.20
C LEU A 10 26.66 63.35 5.89
N CYS A 11 25.53 62.72 5.56
CA CYS A 11 24.12 63.15 5.70
C CYS A 11 23.27 62.15 4.90
N HIS A 12 22.34 61.34 5.39
CA HIS A 12 21.66 61.16 6.66
C HIS A 12 21.29 59.66 6.71
N LEU A 13 21.54 58.94 7.80
CA LEU A 13 20.57 58.81 8.88
C LEU A 13 19.18 58.36 8.36
N LEU A 14 19.08 57.09 7.97
CA LEU A 14 17.85 56.33 8.14
C LEU A 14 18.16 55.08 8.95
N LEU A 15 18.14 55.30 10.26
CA LEU A 15 17.87 54.30 11.29
C LEU A 15 16.59 53.55 10.90
N VAL A 16 16.71 52.34 10.37
CA VAL A 16 15.64 51.35 10.48
C VAL A 16 16.02 50.48 11.67
N THR A 17 15.65 50.95 12.85
CA THR A 17 15.53 50.10 14.03
C THR A 17 14.34 49.19 13.80
N GLU A 18 14.56 48.00 13.25
CA GLU A 18 13.56 46.94 13.35
C GLU A 18 13.43 46.59 14.83
N ALA A 19 12.27 46.90 15.37
CA ALA A 19 11.90 46.60 16.74
C ALA A 19 12.02 45.09 16.97
N VAL A 20 13.02 44.70 17.77
CA VAL A 20 13.03 43.38 18.40
C VAL A 20 11.75 43.28 19.23
N PRO A 21 10.85 42.31 18.97
CA PRO A 21 9.72 42.11 19.86
C PRO A 21 10.26 41.70 21.22
N VAL A 22 10.08 42.59 22.19
CA VAL A 22 10.31 42.31 23.61
C VAL A 22 9.43 41.12 23.97
N GLU A 23 10.03 39.98 24.30
CA GLU A 23 9.34 38.88 24.99
C GLU A 23 8.83 39.44 26.32
N ILE A 24 7.55 39.83 26.35
CA ILE A 24 6.83 40.05 27.59
C ILE A 24 6.67 38.66 28.22
N LYS A 25 7.57 38.34 29.14
CA LYS A 25 7.44 37.19 30.03
C LYS A 25 6.30 37.52 31.00
N GLU A 26 5.07 37.18 30.61
CA GLU A 26 3.91 37.28 31.50
C GLU A 26 4.14 36.39 32.72
N ARG A 27 4.55 37.04 33.80
CA ARG A 27 4.66 36.47 35.13
C ARG A 27 3.27 36.49 35.75
N CYS A 28 2.59 35.35 35.74
CA CYS A 28 1.27 35.21 36.35
C CYS A 28 1.41 35.14 37.88
N ASP A 29 1.45 36.30 38.55
CA ASP A 29 1.50 36.39 40.02
C ASP A 29 0.10 36.56 40.68
N THR A 30 -1.01 36.12 40.04
CA THR A 30 -2.31 35.90 40.71
C THR A 30 -3.25 34.93 39.95
N PRO A 31 -4.00 34.03 40.63
CA PRO A 31 -5.08 33.24 40.03
C PRO A 31 -6.37 34.09 39.85
N PRO A 32 -7.28 33.77 38.90
CA PRO A 32 -7.41 32.53 38.16
C PRO A 32 -6.97 32.70 36.70
N CYS A 33 -5.98 31.94 36.27
CA CYS A 33 -5.66 31.84 34.85
C CYS A 33 -6.82 31.12 34.15
N HIS A 34 -7.68 31.88 33.47
CA HIS A 34 -8.51 31.33 32.41
C HIS A 34 -7.60 30.55 31.47
N ARG A 35 -7.81 29.24 31.38
CA ARG A 35 -7.20 28.40 30.35
C ARG A 35 -7.65 28.95 29.00
N ASN A 36 -6.85 29.82 28.42
CA ASN A 36 -6.92 30.11 27.00
C ASN A 36 -6.76 28.77 26.29
N ARG A 37 -7.83 28.40 25.61
CA ARG A 37 -7.96 27.29 24.67
C ARG A 37 -6.97 27.54 23.55
N LEU A 38 -5.70 27.23 23.78
CA LEU A 38 -4.73 26.99 22.72
C LEU A 38 -5.37 25.96 21.80
N GLU A 39 -5.63 26.42 20.59
CA GLU A 39 -6.38 25.71 19.57
C GLU A 39 -5.88 24.25 19.45
N VAL A 40 -6.83 23.32 19.37
CA VAL A 40 -6.62 21.94 18.92
C VAL A 40 -6.29 21.98 17.43
N ARG A 41 -5.16 22.58 17.04
CA ARG A 41 -4.59 22.45 15.70
C ARG A 41 -3.55 21.34 15.76
N GLY A 42 -3.87 20.18 15.17
CA GLY A 42 -2.85 19.17 14.85
C GLY A 42 -3.05 17.76 15.41
N ARG A 43 -4.22 17.41 15.97
CA ARG A 43 -4.54 16.01 16.32
C ARG A 43 -5.71 15.50 15.48
N THR A 44 -5.40 14.80 14.40
CA THR A 44 -6.37 14.01 13.64
C THR A 44 -6.78 12.81 14.49
N GLU A 45 -8.07 12.49 14.56
CA GLU A 45 -8.52 11.26 15.21
C GLU A 45 -7.97 10.03 14.46
N CYS A 46 -7.77 8.91 15.17
CA CYS A 46 -7.40 7.67 14.48
C CYS A 46 -8.62 7.11 13.76
N ASP A 47 -8.44 6.70 12.52
CA ASP A 47 -9.49 5.96 11.84
C ASP A 47 -9.63 4.55 12.42
N LEU A 48 -10.86 4.05 12.41
CA LEU A 48 -11.17 2.67 12.73
C LEU A 48 -10.85 1.76 11.54
N PRO A 49 -10.34 0.52 11.75
CA PRO A 49 -10.10 -0.43 10.66
C PRO A 49 -11.35 -0.74 9.84
N SER A 50 -12.52 -0.75 10.48
CA SER A 50 -13.82 -1.04 9.85
C SER A 50 -14.23 -0.03 8.79
N LYS A 51 -13.64 1.17 8.79
CA LYS A 51 -13.83 2.18 7.74
C LYS A 51 -13.32 1.69 6.38
N TYR A 52 -12.26 0.92 6.38
CA TYR A 52 -11.50 0.56 5.19
C TYR A 52 -11.90 -0.81 4.67
N THR A 53 -13.08 -0.91 4.07
CA THR A 53 -13.56 -2.15 3.41
C THR A 53 -12.98 -2.28 2.01
N VAL A 54 -13.17 -3.44 1.38
CA VAL A 54 -12.78 -3.67 -0.03
C VAL A 54 -13.48 -2.67 -0.94
N GLU A 55 -14.78 -2.47 -0.74
CA GLU A 55 -15.62 -1.55 -1.51
C GLU A 55 -15.14 -0.11 -1.35
N TRP A 56 -14.82 0.31 -0.11
CA TRP A 56 -14.28 1.64 0.15
C TRP A 56 -13.01 1.89 -0.66
N PHE A 57 -12.09 0.93 -0.73
CA PHE A 57 -10.87 1.05 -1.52
C PHE A 57 -11.15 1.15 -3.03
N ILE A 58 -12.11 0.37 -3.54
CA ILE A 58 -12.53 0.43 -4.96
C ILE A 58 -13.15 1.79 -5.32
N GLU A 59 -13.94 2.36 -4.42
CA GLU A 59 -14.60 3.67 -4.59
C GLU A 59 -13.61 4.84 -4.48
N ASN A 60 -12.55 4.69 -3.68
CA ASN A 60 -11.57 5.74 -3.41
C ASN A 60 -10.26 5.56 -4.20
N ALA A 61 -10.26 4.72 -5.23
CA ALA A 61 -9.14 4.60 -6.17
C ALA A 61 -9.02 5.89 -7.00
N ILE A 62 -7.81 6.47 -7.05
CA ILE A 62 -7.54 7.65 -7.88
C ILE A 62 -7.25 7.28 -9.34
N GLU A 63 -6.76 6.06 -9.55
CA GLU A 63 -6.43 5.50 -10.86
C GLU A 63 -6.84 4.03 -10.86
N ARG A 64 -7.61 3.62 -11.87
CA ARG A 64 -7.95 2.21 -12.06
C ARG A 64 -6.96 1.58 -13.03
N PRO A 65 -6.44 0.38 -12.76
CA PRO A 65 -5.57 -0.31 -13.69
C PRO A 65 -6.26 -0.50 -15.05
N GLU A 66 -5.55 -0.17 -16.12
CA GLU A 66 -5.96 -0.52 -17.48
C GLU A 66 -6.04 -2.05 -17.65
N PRO A 67 -6.85 -2.57 -18.59
CA PRO A 67 -6.83 -4.00 -18.91
C PRO A 67 -5.41 -4.47 -19.20
N THR A 68 -5.04 -5.67 -18.72
CA THR A 68 -3.70 -6.27 -18.89
C THR A 68 -2.53 -5.56 -18.18
N SER A 69 -2.79 -4.54 -17.36
CA SER A 69 -1.72 -3.76 -16.72
C SER A 69 -1.36 -4.18 -15.29
N CYS A 70 -2.16 -5.02 -14.62
CA CYS A 70 -1.93 -5.30 -13.20
C CYS A 70 -0.63 -6.07 -12.94
N LEU A 71 0.23 -5.50 -12.09
CA LEU A 71 1.44 -6.13 -11.57
C LEU A 71 1.33 -6.32 -10.05
N PHE A 72 1.26 -7.59 -9.67
CA PHE A 72 1.41 -8.10 -8.32
C PHE A 72 2.85 -8.52 -8.07
N TYR A 73 3.19 -8.74 -6.81
CA TYR A 73 4.52 -9.19 -6.43
C TYR A 73 4.48 -9.89 -5.07
N THR A 74 5.41 -10.79 -4.84
CA THR A 74 5.55 -11.47 -3.55
C THR A 74 6.51 -10.74 -2.61
N ARG A 75 6.64 -11.23 -1.37
CA ARG A 75 7.32 -10.55 -0.27
C ARG A 75 8.71 -10.01 -0.64
N GLY A 76 8.95 -8.75 -0.30
CA GLY A 76 10.24 -8.06 -0.48
C GLY A 76 10.42 -7.35 -1.82
N LEU A 77 9.46 -7.43 -2.73
CA LEU A 77 9.61 -6.92 -4.11
C LEU A 77 8.89 -5.61 -4.40
N SER A 78 8.28 -4.94 -3.41
CA SER A 78 7.52 -3.70 -3.62
C SER A 78 8.30 -2.64 -4.42
N ARG A 79 9.55 -2.37 -4.03
CA ARG A 79 10.38 -1.39 -4.74
C ARG A 79 10.78 -1.86 -6.13
N THR A 80 11.13 -3.14 -6.28
CA THR A 80 11.55 -3.69 -7.56
C THR A 80 10.39 -3.73 -8.55
N ALA A 81 9.22 -4.22 -8.14
CA ALA A 81 8.00 -4.23 -8.95
C ALA A 81 7.60 -2.82 -9.41
N ARG A 82 7.63 -1.82 -8.52
CA ARG A 82 7.37 -0.42 -8.89
C ARG A 82 8.38 0.12 -9.89
N ARG A 83 9.66 -0.21 -9.72
CA ARG A 83 10.71 0.20 -10.66
C ARG A 83 10.50 -0.45 -12.02
N TYR A 84 10.29 -1.77 -12.03
CA TYR A 84 10.03 -2.56 -13.23
C TYR A 84 8.82 -2.04 -14.00
N ALA A 85 7.70 -1.79 -13.31
CA ALA A 85 6.49 -1.23 -13.89
C ALA A 85 6.74 0.09 -14.64
N LYS A 86 7.61 0.95 -14.09
CA LYS A 86 7.98 2.25 -14.68
C LYS A 86 9.04 2.16 -15.77
N SER A 87 9.95 1.19 -15.68
CA SER A 87 11.07 1.02 -16.62
C SER A 87 10.76 0.09 -17.80
N ARG A 88 9.63 -0.62 -17.76
CA ARG A 88 9.25 -1.57 -18.82
C ARG A 88 9.15 -0.84 -20.18
N PRO A 89 9.82 -1.35 -21.24
CA PRO A 89 9.71 -0.78 -22.56
C PRO A 89 8.27 -0.83 -23.10
N LYS A 90 7.77 0.27 -23.68
CA LYS A 90 6.41 0.35 -24.27
C LYS A 90 6.12 -0.72 -25.34
N LYS A 91 7.17 -1.25 -25.98
CA LYS A 91 7.06 -2.32 -26.98
C LYS A 91 6.64 -3.67 -26.39
N GLU A 92 6.77 -3.86 -25.07
CA GLU A 92 6.41 -5.10 -24.39
C GLU A 92 4.94 -5.13 -23.94
N GLY A 93 4.20 -4.03 -24.09
CA GLY A 93 2.82 -3.90 -23.66
C GLY A 93 2.53 -2.55 -22.99
N PRO A 94 1.31 -2.37 -22.46
CA PRO A 94 0.97 -1.19 -21.68
C PRO A 94 1.86 -1.07 -20.43
N PRO A 95 2.02 0.16 -19.89
CA PRO A 95 2.61 0.35 -18.57
C PRO A 95 1.93 -0.55 -17.55
N LEU A 96 2.72 -1.14 -16.65
CA LEU A 96 2.16 -1.93 -15.57
C LEU A 96 1.76 -1.01 -14.41
N THR A 97 0.70 -1.41 -13.71
CA THR A 97 0.15 -0.71 -12.54
C THR A 97 0.36 -1.60 -11.33
N THR A 98 0.95 -1.05 -10.27
CA THR A 98 1.05 -1.72 -8.97
C THR A 98 0.01 -1.17 -8.00
N ILE A 99 -0.20 -1.87 -6.88
CA ILE A 99 -1.07 -1.42 -5.79
C ILE A 99 -0.75 0.01 -5.30
N TRP A 100 0.49 0.49 -5.46
CA TRP A 100 0.94 1.81 -5.02
C TRP A 100 0.54 2.97 -5.92
N ASP A 101 0.16 2.65 -7.16
CA ASP A 101 -0.18 3.64 -8.17
C ASP A 101 -1.68 3.99 -8.10
N VAL A 102 -2.48 3.11 -7.49
CA VAL A 102 -3.96 3.21 -7.42
C VAL A 102 -4.47 4.15 -6.34
N TRP A 103 -3.71 4.33 -5.25
CA TRP A 103 -4.11 5.15 -4.11
C TRP A 103 -3.03 6.17 -3.73
N PRO A 104 -3.40 7.33 -3.17
CA PRO A 104 -2.44 8.33 -2.71
C PRO A 104 -1.60 7.83 -1.53
N LYS A 105 -0.36 8.34 -1.42
CA LYS A 105 0.62 7.98 -0.37
C LYS A 105 0.10 8.04 1.06
N GLN A 106 -0.87 8.92 1.33
CA GLN A 106 -1.50 9.03 2.63
C GLN A 106 -2.18 7.74 3.10
N TYR A 107 -2.67 6.89 2.18
CA TYR A 107 -3.35 5.63 2.52
C TYR A 107 -2.41 4.46 2.82
N TYR A 108 -1.10 4.68 2.73
CA TYR A 108 -0.10 3.70 3.15
C TYR A 108 1.07 4.38 3.89
N SER A 109 0.79 5.54 4.48
CA SER A 109 1.74 6.24 5.32
C SER A 109 1.86 5.54 6.66
N LYS A 110 3.07 5.10 6.99
CA LYS A 110 3.41 4.52 8.30
C LYS A 110 3.81 5.55 9.35
N ARG A 111 3.81 6.83 9.00
CA ARG A 111 4.28 7.89 9.90
C ARG A 111 3.40 7.93 11.16
N ILE A 112 3.99 7.68 12.32
CA ILE A 112 3.30 7.73 13.62
C ILE A 112 3.23 9.19 14.09
N THR A 113 2.48 10.01 13.35
CA THR A 113 2.31 11.44 13.62
C THR A 113 0.85 11.72 13.97
N ASN A 114 0.60 12.74 14.78
CA ASN A 114 -0.76 13.11 15.18
C ASN A 114 -1.63 13.58 14.00
N THR A 115 -1.03 13.88 12.86
CA THR A 115 -1.72 14.23 11.61
C THR A 115 -2.09 13.02 10.76
N ASN A 116 -1.52 11.84 11.02
CA ASN A 116 -1.82 10.61 10.27
C ASN A 116 -3.04 9.89 10.88
N PRO A 117 -4.18 9.80 10.18
CA PRO A 117 -5.34 9.06 10.68
C PRO A 117 -5.09 7.55 10.76
N LEU A 118 -4.16 7.01 9.97
CA LEU A 118 -3.81 5.59 9.96
C LEU A 118 -2.88 5.17 11.09
N ARG A 119 -2.36 6.09 11.92
CA ARG A 119 -1.33 5.77 12.92
C ARG A 119 -1.72 4.61 13.84
N CYS A 120 -2.98 4.52 14.27
CA CYS A 120 -3.44 3.45 15.16
C CYS A 120 -3.59 2.10 14.42
N ILE A 121 -3.92 2.13 13.13
CA ILE A 121 -3.99 0.94 12.28
C ILE A 121 -2.58 0.41 12.04
N MET A 122 -1.63 1.30 11.74
CA MET A 122 -0.25 0.94 11.40
C MET A 122 0.59 0.45 12.59
N GLN A 123 0.18 0.77 13.82
CA GLN A 123 0.85 0.32 15.05
C GLN A 123 0.36 -1.04 15.55
N ASP A 124 -0.78 -1.52 15.05
CA ASP A 124 -1.40 -2.77 15.48
C ASP A 124 -1.34 -3.76 14.31
N LYS A 125 -0.56 -4.83 14.49
CA LYS A 125 -0.32 -5.83 13.43
C LYS A 125 -1.62 -6.40 12.87
N LYS A 126 -2.59 -6.74 13.75
CA LYS A 126 -3.87 -7.33 13.31
C LYS A 126 -4.66 -6.34 12.45
N LYS A 127 -4.72 -5.07 12.88
CA LYS A 127 -5.41 -4.01 12.13
C LYS A 127 -4.69 -3.72 10.81
N GLN A 128 -3.36 -3.71 10.81
CA GLN A 128 -2.54 -3.51 9.63
C GLN A 128 -2.75 -4.62 8.60
N THR A 129 -2.70 -5.89 9.03
CA THR A 129 -2.98 -7.05 8.19
C THR A 129 -4.36 -6.97 7.57
N GLN A 130 -5.39 -6.66 8.36
CA GLN A 130 -6.75 -6.51 7.85
C GLN A 130 -6.85 -5.38 6.81
N TYR A 131 -6.24 -4.23 7.09
CA TYR A 131 -6.23 -3.08 6.20
C TYR A 131 -5.61 -3.40 4.84
N TYR A 132 -4.39 -3.96 4.83
CA TYR A 132 -3.72 -4.30 3.58
C TYR A 132 -4.37 -5.47 2.86
N THR A 133 -4.98 -6.42 3.58
CA THR A 133 -5.79 -7.47 2.97
C THR A 133 -6.96 -6.89 2.18
N HIS A 134 -7.69 -5.92 2.75
CA HIS A 134 -8.78 -5.26 2.03
C HIS A 134 -8.27 -4.46 0.83
N MET A 135 -7.15 -3.74 0.98
CA MET A 135 -6.51 -2.99 -0.11
C MET A 135 -6.06 -3.89 -1.26
N SER A 136 -5.41 -5.02 -0.94
CA SER A 136 -4.98 -6.04 -1.91
C SER A 136 -6.16 -6.71 -2.62
N LYS A 137 -7.21 -7.08 -1.88
CA LYS A 137 -8.45 -7.62 -2.49
C LYS A 137 -9.11 -6.59 -3.41
N ALA A 138 -9.14 -5.32 -3.02
CA ALA A 138 -9.67 -4.24 -3.86
C ALA A 138 -8.85 -4.09 -5.14
N PHE A 139 -7.52 -4.09 -5.05
CA PHE A 139 -6.64 -4.02 -6.22
C PHE A 139 -6.89 -5.19 -7.17
N ALA A 140 -6.92 -6.42 -6.66
CA ALA A 140 -7.24 -7.61 -7.44
C ALA A 140 -8.63 -7.54 -8.10
N SER A 141 -9.61 -6.94 -7.41
CA SER A 141 -10.98 -6.80 -7.93
C SER A 141 -11.10 -5.79 -9.07
N MET A 142 -10.09 -4.93 -9.28
CA MET A 142 -10.06 -3.96 -10.38
C MET A 142 -9.25 -4.46 -11.59
N CYS A 143 -8.65 -5.66 -11.50
CA CYS A 143 -7.82 -6.21 -12.57
C CYS A 143 -8.66 -6.98 -13.59
N HIS A 144 -8.35 -6.77 -14.87
CA HIS A 144 -9.08 -7.37 -15.98
C HIS A 144 -8.14 -7.96 -17.04
N VAL A 145 -8.61 -9.03 -17.68
CA VAL A 145 -8.01 -9.74 -18.81
C VAL A 145 -6.72 -10.49 -18.46
N PHE A 146 -5.68 -9.78 -18.04
CA PHE A 146 -4.36 -10.35 -17.79
C PHE A 146 -3.72 -9.70 -16.56
N ALA A 147 -3.01 -10.49 -15.78
CA ALA A 147 -2.22 -10.01 -14.66
C ALA A 147 -0.83 -10.63 -14.64
N THR A 148 0.11 -9.96 -14.00
CA THR A 148 1.48 -10.43 -13.80
C THR A 148 1.77 -10.52 -12.31
N VAL A 149 2.46 -11.57 -11.87
CA VAL A 149 3.04 -11.66 -10.53
C VAL A 149 4.57 -11.76 -10.62
N MET A 150 5.26 -10.92 -9.87
CA MET A 150 6.72 -10.95 -9.77
C MET A 150 7.17 -11.70 -8.51
N ASP A 151 8.12 -12.63 -8.66
CA ASP A 151 8.73 -13.35 -7.55
C ASP A 151 10.25 -13.50 -7.74
N LYS A 152 10.97 -13.49 -6.62
CA LYS A 152 12.43 -13.70 -6.54
C LYS A 152 12.83 -15.18 -6.63
N SER A 153 11.93 -16.11 -6.30
CA SER A 153 12.18 -17.56 -6.38
C SER A 153 12.11 -18.10 -7.80
N ILE A 154 11.62 -17.31 -8.75
CA ILE A 154 11.53 -17.68 -10.17
C ILE A 154 12.94 -17.64 -10.79
N GLY A 155 13.61 -18.79 -10.73
CA GLY A 155 14.87 -19.05 -11.41
C GLY A 155 14.68 -19.59 -12.84
N LEU A 156 15.78 -20.00 -13.47
CA LEU A 156 15.80 -20.50 -14.85
C LEU A 156 14.86 -21.71 -15.06
N ASP A 157 14.77 -22.58 -14.05
CA ASP A 157 14.04 -23.85 -14.11
C ASP A 157 12.58 -23.72 -13.63
N ALA A 158 12.16 -22.54 -13.15
CA ALA A 158 10.80 -22.32 -12.69
C ALA A 158 9.80 -22.45 -13.84
N ALA A 159 8.74 -23.21 -13.62
CA ALA A 159 7.73 -23.51 -14.64
C ALA A 159 6.33 -23.75 -14.05
N THR A 160 6.19 -23.82 -12.73
CA THR A 160 4.97 -24.25 -12.05
C THR A 160 4.51 -23.24 -11.00
N VAL A 161 3.24 -23.34 -10.60
CA VAL A 161 2.64 -22.53 -9.53
C VAL A 161 3.41 -22.64 -8.21
N ASN A 162 4.00 -23.81 -7.93
CA ASN A 162 4.74 -24.06 -6.69
C ASN A 162 6.10 -23.35 -6.65
N ASP A 163 6.57 -22.84 -7.80
CA ASP A 163 7.82 -22.08 -7.88
C ASP A 163 7.63 -20.61 -7.46
N VAL A 164 6.39 -20.15 -7.30
CA VAL A 164 6.05 -18.82 -6.78
C VAL A 164 5.80 -18.92 -5.27
N ASN A 165 6.27 -17.94 -4.51
CA ASN A 165 6.08 -17.92 -3.06
C ASN A 165 4.58 -17.89 -2.70
N GLN A 166 4.16 -18.91 -1.96
CA GLN A 166 2.77 -19.12 -1.52
C GLN A 166 2.48 -18.48 -0.16
N ASN A 167 3.46 -17.78 0.43
CA ASN A 167 3.27 -17.01 1.65
C ASN A 167 2.97 -15.54 1.29
N GLY A 168 2.08 -14.89 2.05
CA GLY A 168 1.78 -13.47 1.89
C GLY A 168 0.48 -13.14 1.19
N LEU A 169 0.23 -11.84 1.02
CA LEU A 169 -1.01 -11.30 0.46
C LEU A 169 -1.31 -11.80 -0.97
N TRP A 170 -0.27 -12.01 -1.79
CA TRP A 170 -0.45 -12.56 -3.13
C TRP A 170 -1.26 -13.85 -3.12
N PHE A 171 -0.78 -14.85 -2.39
CA PHE A 171 -1.38 -16.19 -2.39
C PHE A 171 -2.66 -16.27 -1.55
N HIS A 172 -2.73 -15.55 -0.43
CA HIS A 172 -3.87 -15.67 0.49
C HIS A 172 -5.03 -14.70 0.20
N ALA A 173 -4.78 -13.59 -0.49
CA ALA A 173 -5.80 -12.54 -0.70
C ALA A 173 -6.02 -12.20 -2.18
N GLU A 174 -4.95 -11.94 -2.93
CA GLU A 174 -5.03 -11.40 -4.29
C GLU A 174 -5.39 -12.50 -5.31
N PHE A 175 -4.60 -13.57 -5.35
CA PHE A 175 -4.80 -14.68 -6.28
C PHE A 175 -6.17 -15.36 -6.13
N PRO A 176 -6.66 -15.70 -4.91
CA PRO A 176 -8.01 -16.25 -4.75
C PRO A 176 -9.11 -15.27 -5.17
N THR A 177 -8.90 -13.96 -5.00
CA THR A 177 -9.85 -12.95 -5.46
C THR A 177 -9.93 -12.93 -6.99
N LEU A 178 -8.79 -13.00 -7.68
CA LEU A 178 -8.75 -13.10 -9.14
C LEU A 178 -9.47 -14.36 -9.66
N GLN A 179 -9.22 -15.51 -9.02
CA GLN A 179 -9.86 -16.78 -9.37
C GLN A 179 -11.38 -16.72 -9.19
N ARG A 180 -11.85 -16.15 -8.08
CA ARG A 180 -13.29 -16.04 -7.78
C ARG A 180 -14.02 -15.14 -8.77
N LEU A 181 -13.43 -14.00 -9.13
CA LEU A 181 -14.08 -13.00 -9.99
C LEU A 181 -14.05 -13.38 -11.47
N LYS A 182 -13.09 -14.20 -11.91
CA LYS A 182 -12.95 -14.67 -13.31
C LYS A 182 -12.84 -13.55 -14.36
N GLN A 183 -12.46 -12.35 -13.93
CA GLN A 183 -12.24 -11.19 -14.80
C GLN A 183 -10.86 -11.21 -15.46
N VAL A 184 -9.90 -11.88 -14.82
CA VAL A 184 -8.58 -12.19 -15.37
C VAL A 184 -8.63 -13.62 -15.92
N THR A 185 -8.22 -13.81 -17.16
CA THR A 185 -8.22 -15.12 -17.84
C THR A 185 -6.86 -15.79 -17.80
N MET A 186 -5.79 -15.02 -17.58
CA MET A 186 -4.42 -15.52 -17.51
C MET A 186 -3.59 -14.69 -16.54
N ILE A 187 -2.73 -15.39 -15.79
CA ILE A 187 -1.72 -14.81 -14.93
C ILE A 187 -0.36 -15.32 -15.38
N GLU A 188 0.58 -14.42 -15.60
CA GLU A 188 1.99 -14.73 -15.88
C GLU A 188 2.82 -14.50 -14.62
N ALA A 189 3.71 -15.44 -14.31
CA ALA A 189 4.71 -15.28 -13.26
C ALA A 189 6.04 -14.86 -13.90
N ILE A 190 6.71 -13.87 -13.31
CA ILE A 190 7.98 -13.32 -13.80
C ILE A 190 9.05 -13.26 -12.71
N SER A 191 10.31 -13.45 -13.08
CA SER A 191 11.46 -13.19 -12.21
C SER A 191 11.57 -11.70 -11.86
N GLU A 192 12.38 -11.38 -10.84
CA GLU A 192 12.60 -10.01 -10.37
C GLU A 192 13.06 -9.04 -11.47
N ASP A 193 13.85 -9.52 -12.44
CA ASP A 193 14.32 -8.76 -13.60
C ASP A 193 13.35 -8.82 -14.81
N GLY A 194 12.29 -9.62 -14.72
CA GLY A 194 11.35 -9.89 -15.81
C GLY A 194 11.89 -10.76 -16.95
N GLY A 195 13.10 -11.32 -16.81
CA GLY A 195 13.78 -12.10 -17.84
C GLY A 195 13.24 -13.52 -18.00
N LYS A 196 12.88 -14.18 -16.89
CA LYS A 196 12.16 -15.45 -16.90
C LYS A 196 10.67 -15.18 -16.73
N ARG A 197 9.86 -15.86 -17.55
CA ARG A 197 8.40 -15.81 -17.49
C ARG A 197 7.79 -17.19 -17.73
N PHE A 198 6.65 -17.47 -17.09
CA PHE A 198 5.84 -18.64 -17.41
C PHE A 198 4.36 -18.39 -17.07
N THR A 199 3.48 -19.15 -17.70
CA THR A 199 2.04 -19.10 -17.39
C THR A 199 1.80 -19.68 -16.00
N TYR A 200 1.50 -18.81 -15.04
CA TYR A 200 1.20 -19.20 -13.66
C TYR A 200 -0.18 -19.85 -13.57
N TRP A 201 -1.19 -19.22 -14.16
CA TRP A 201 -2.56 -19.70 -14.08
C TRP A 201 -3.39 -19.25 -15.29
N THR A 202 -4.38 -20.06 -15.66
CA THR A 202 -5.40 -19.69 -16.65
C THR A 202 -6.79 -20.07 -16.14
N SER A 203 -7.81 -19.35 -16.57
CA SER A 203 -9.20 -19.68 -16.22
C SER A 203 -9.67 -21.01 -16.84
N LEU A 204 -8.99 -21.51 -17.87
CA LEU A 204 -9.24 -22.82 -18.47
C LEU A 204 -8.73 -23.98 -17.59
N ASN A 205 -7.64 -23.78 -16.84
CA ASN A 205 -7.10 -24.79 -15.92
C ASN A 205 -8.06 -25.10 -14.75
N MET A 206 -9.07 -24.25 -14.51
CA MET A 206 -10.08 -24.47 -13.48
C MET A 206 -11.07 -25.60 -13.84
N PHE A 207 -11.24 -25.90 -15.14
CA PHE A 207 -12.13 -26.98 -15.60
C PHE A 207 -11.45 -28.37 -15.60
N ALA A 208 -10.12 -28.42 -15.56
CA ALA A 208 -9.37 -29.68 -15.52
C ALA A 208 -9.27 -30.25 -14.09
N THR A 209 -9.25 -29.40 -13.07
CA THR A 209 -9.18 -29.82 -11.66
C THR A 209 -10.55 -30.08 -11.03
N SER A 210 -11.63 -29.54 -11.57
CA SER A 210 -13.00 -29.90 -11.14
C SER A 210 -13.47 -31.26 -11.65
N ALA A 211 -12.83 -31.82 -12.69
CA ALA A 211 -13.17 -33.14 -13.24
C ALA A 211 -12.58 -34.32 -12.45
N GLN A 212 -11.85 -34.07 -11.36
CA GLN A 212 -11.27 -35.12 -10.50
C GLN A 212 -11.90 -35.19 -9.10
N HIS A 213 -13.05 -34.53 -8.88
CA HIS A 213 -13.75 -34.54 -7.60
C HIS A 213 -15.28 -34.72 -7.74
N GLU A 214 -15.72 -35.52 -8.71
CA GLU A 214 -17.09 -36.04 -8.73
C GLU A 214 -17.08 -37.53 -8.36
N ASP A 215 -17.28 -37.81 -7.08
CA ASP A 215 -18.03 -38.97 -6.57
C ASP A 215 -18.17 -38.86 -5.04
N VAL A 216 -18.99 -37.91 -4.58
CA VAL A 216 -19.72 -38.05 -3.32
C VAL A 216 -21.11 -37.46 -3.53
N VAL A 217 -22.09 -38.37 -3.59
CA VAL A 217 -23.52 -38.05 -3.52
C VAL A 217 -23.80 -37.54 -2.11
N ASP A 218 -24.32 -36.32 -1.97
CA ASP A 218 -25.08 -35.94 -0.79
C ASP A 218 -26.30 -35.09 -1.18
N ASP A 219 -27.44 -35.52 -0.66
CA ASP A 219 -28.79 -35.19 -1.02
C ASP A 219 -29.42 -34.43 0.15
N SER A 220 -29.47 -33.09 0.08
CA SER A 220 -30.57 -32.23 0.60
C SER A 220 -30.20 -30.74 0.78
N PRO A 221 -31.19 -29.82 0.86
CA PRO A 221 -31.02 -28.40 0.49
C PRO A 221 -31.00 -27.40 1.66
N LYS A 222 -30.56 -26.16 1.33
CA LYS A 222 -30.55 -24.89 2.12
C LYS A 222 -29.30 -24.77 3.02
N ARG A 223 -28.56 -23.66 3.07
CA ARG A 223 -28.95 -22.26 3.25
C ARG A 223 -27.71 -21.38 2.92
N ALA A 224 -27.91 -20.14 2.50
CA ALA A 224 -26.83 -19.18 2.30
C ALA A 224 -26.17 -18.86 3.65
N ASP A 225 -25.02 -19.48 3.93
CA ASP A 225 -24.19 -19.15 5.07
C ASP A 225 -22.89 -18.49 4.57
N THR A 226 -22.69 -17.28 5.08
CA THR A 226 -21.46 -16.51 5.10
C THR A 226 -20.33 -17.38 5.65
N LEU A 227 -19.39 -17.76 4.78
CA LEU A 227 -18.10 -18.31 5.20
C LEU A 227 -17.24 -17.17 5.77
N ASP A 228 -17.46 -16.86 7.05
CA ASP A 228 -16.44 -16.26 7.91
C ASP A 228 -15.32 -17.29 8.05
N PHE A 229 -14.27 -17.12 7.25
CA PHE A 229 -13.04 -17.90 7.36
C PHE A 229 -12.31 -17.44 8.63
N ASP A 230 -12.43 -18.26 9.68
CA ASP A 230 -11.83 -18.05 10.98
C ASP A 230 -10.29 -18.14 10.85
N TRP A 231 -9.63 -17.00 11.02
CA TRP A 231 -8.17 -16.91 10.96
C TRP A 231 -7.58 -17.47 12.24
N ASP A 232 -7.04 -18.68 12.18
CA ASP A 232 -6.20 -19.21 13.26
C ASP A 232 -4.96 -18.32 13.45
N GLN A 233 -4.72 -17.90 14.69
CA GLN A 233 -3.72 -16.91 15.13
C GLN A 233 -2.29 -17.29 14.74
N SER A 234 -2.02 -18.57 14.49
CA SER A 234 -0.70 -19.09 14.10
C SER A 234 -0.26 -18.61 12.71
N THR A 235 -1.19 -18.41 11.77
CA THR A 235 -0.86 -17.98 10.39
C THR A 235 -0.68 -16.47 10.26
N ALA A 236 -1.30 -15.67 11.12
CA ALA A 236 -1.20 -14.21 11.08
C ALA A 236 0.19 -13.71 11.51
N ASP A 237 0.86 -14.44 12.42
CA ASP A 237 2.19 -14.06 12.89
C ASP A 237 3.27 -14.39 11.85
N ASP A 238 3.20 -15.54 11.16
CA ASP A 238 4.20 -15.94 10.16
C ASP A 238 4.13 -15.13 8.84
N ILE A 239 2.96 -14.62 8.48
CA ILE A 239 2.79 -13.83 7.25
C ILE A 239 3.54 -12.49 7.36
N PHE A 240 3.56 -11.84 8.54
CA PHE A 240 3.87 -10.40 8.65
C PHE A 240 5.16 -10.02 9.40
N VAL A 241 6.03 -10.96 9.83
CA VAL A 241 7.19 -10.63 10.70
C VAL A 241 8.19 -9.62 10.10
N GLU A 242 8.30 -9.47 8.78
CA GLU A 242 9.24 -8.49 8.17
C GLU A 242 8.68 -7.82 6.90
N GLU A 243 7.35 -7.78 6.75
CA GLU A 243 6.71 -7.68 5.42
C GLU A 243 6.73 -6.28 4.78
N TRP A 244 7.14 -5.23 5.49
CA TRP A 244 7.00 -3.88 4.95
C TRP A 244 8.15 -2.92 5.26
N ASP A 245 9.37 -3.39 5.54
CA ASP A 245 10.53 -2.49 5.63
C ASP A 245 10.91 -1.95 4.24
N VAL A 246 10.14 -0.96 3.79
CA VAL A 246 10.48 -0.08 2.67
C VAL A 246 10.37 1.34 3.20
N ASP A 247 11.54 1.97 3.29
CA ASP A 247 11.78 3.35 3.70
C ASP A 247 10.92 4.38 2.91
N PRO A 248 10.64 5.55 3.53
CA PRO A 248 9.72 6.58 3.03
C PRO A 248 10.07 7.22 1.68
#